data_AF-A0A835YTH0-F1
#
_entry.id   AF-A0A835YTH0-F1
#
_cell.length_a   1.000
_cell.length_b   1.000
_cell.length_c   1.000
_cell.angle_alpha   90.00
_cell.angle_beta   90.00
_cell.angle_gamma   90.00
#
_symmetry.space_group_name_H-M   'P 1'
#
loop_
_entity.id
_entity.type
_entity.pdbx_description
1 polymer ?
#
loop_
_entity_poly.entity_id
_entity_poly.type
_entity_poly.pdbx_seq_one_letter_code
_entity_poly.pdbx_strand_id
1 'polypeptide(L)'
;MFGPNPGAVRAVNTHQGRFEKTRAQERQLENSIASINKTRAALQYATWENKTHDAIAARQGRDRMTRLTEADKAALEGRRRRLAAQRQQEMAEWEHEVLNRTETLEQRKERIREKATKLRDAREAARKQFVQDMYDKQWRDSCDASRTLDSKAFLDWVNAQREQQLEEKALRLAREAEEDAQYTAQIYERMAWLEAQEREREETRRRTAEVVKDGLTAQVRYNAARRMALEQRSAEEDRLELDELRAIVAAEEQKERDRTQAAHARGAQVREFNKDRQRLREEAAALEQQRDMALLKYAVDRERAGEAEEHRKRDAEREAMRQYTAYLKAQMEREAEDAGKLDTAQADAETKMWEAREAEQAKRADARRALMAQVHAARQEQIRARRLADAAERAALNEQAAFDREAFARAEAQEADKERERRAALLDQAAKLRGQVDERAAARARERQEEYLSMKRMEACEREHKARLEAQSGKVVLHHPLKHTQWYT
;
A
#
# COMPACT_ATOMS: atom_id res chain seq x y z
N MET A 1 -69.56 180.94 -30.56
CA MET A 1 -69.30 182.40 -30.54
C MET A 1 -68.40 182.75 -31.70
N PHE A 2 -68.96 183.53 -32.64
CA PHE A 2 -68.35 184.61 -33.40
C PHE A 2 -66.89 184.51 -33.92
N GLY A 3 -66.80 184.52 -35.26
CA GLY A 3 -65.88 185.37 -36.04
C GLY A 3 -64.55 184.76 -36.52
N PRO A 4 -63.92 185.28 -37.59
CA PRO A 4 -64.43 185.96 -38.79
C PRO A 4 -63.83 185.42 -40.12
N ASN A 5 -64.51 185.69 -41.24
CA ASN A 5 -64.08 185.52 -42.63
C ASN A 5 -63.12 186.69 -43.00
N PRO A 6 -62.00 186.49 -43.71
CA PRO A 6 -62.07 186.53 -45.17
C PRO A 6 -61.06 185.61 -45.86
N GLY A 7 -61.43 185.05 -47.00
CA GLY A 7 -60.41 184.46 -47.86
C GLY A 7 -60.97 183.70 -49.02
N ALA A 8 -61.64 184.42 -49.91
CA ALA A 8 -61.94 183.96 -51.25
C ALA A 8 -60.63 183.66 -52.00
N VAL A 9 -60.02 182.52 -51.72
CA VAL A 9 -59.12 181.85 -52.64
C VAL A 9 -59.88 180.61 -53.05
N ARG A 10 -60.51 180.77 -54.22
CA ARG A 10 -60.98 179.70 -55.10
C ARG A 10 -60.33 178.39 -54.69
N ALA A 11 -61.16 177.45 -54.22
CA ALA A 11 -60.75 176.09 -53.98
C ALA A 11 -60.20 175.53 -55.30
N VAL A 12 -58.88 175.65 -55.45
CA VAL A 12 -58.10 174.84 -56.35
C VAL A 12 -58.16 173.48 -55.71
N ASN A 13 -58.97 172.62 -56.32
CA ASN A 13 -59.14 171.23 -55.98
C ASN A 13 -57.76 170.56 -56.12
N THR A 14 -56.94 170.64 -55.06
CA THR A 14 -55.58 170.12 -55.07
C THR A 14 -55.63 168.70 -54.53
N HIS A 15 -55.22 167.79 -55.40
CA HIS A 15 -54.96 166.38 -55.13
C HIS A 15 -54.17 166.11 -53.83
N GLN A 16 -53.36 167.07 -53.34
CA GLN A 16 -52.40 166.93 -52.23
C GLN A 16 -53.01 166.54 -50.88
N GLY A 17 -54.16 167.09 -50.49
CA GLY A 17 -54.73 166.84 -49.15
C GLY A 17 -55.28 165.41 -48.95
N ARG A 18 -55.70 164.72 -50.01
CA ARG A 18 -56.11 163.31 -49.93
C ARG A 18 -54.91 162.38 -49.79
N PHE A 19 -53.75 162.76 -50.31
CA PHE A 19 -52.55 161.93 -50.21
C PHE A 19 -52.04 161.77 -48.77
N GLU A 20 -52.13 162.80 -47.92
CA GLU A 20 -51.56 162.74 -46.57
C GLU A 20 -52.32 161.85 -45.59
N LYS A 21 -53.66 161.81 -45.66
CA LYS A 21 -54.47 160.88 -44.83
C LYS A 21 -54.28 159.44 -45.24
N THR A 22 -54.17 159.21 -46.54
CA THR A 22 -53.88 157.88 -47.10
C THR A 22 -52.52 157.39 -46.59
N ARG A 23 -51.50 158.26 -46.57
CA ARG A 23 -50.17 157.96 -45.98
C ARG A 23 -50.19 157.61 -44.49
N ALA A 24 -51.03 158.23 -43.68
CA ALA A 24 -51.07 157.95 -42.23
C ALA A 24 -51.69 156.58 -41.92
N GLN A 25 -52.73 156.19 -42.65
CA GLN A 25 -53.35 154.86 -42.55
C GLN A 25 -52.42 153.77 -43.10
N GLU A 26 -51.73 154.06 -44.21
CA GLU A 26 -50.66 153.22 -44.74
C GLU A 26 -49.61 152.93 -43.67
N ARG A 27 -49.12 153.93 -42.94
CA ARG A 27 -48.13 153.74 -41.84
C ARG A 27 -48.62 152.86 -40.68
N GLN A 28 -49.89 152.97 -40.28
CA GLN A 28 -50.42 152.13 -39.20
C GLN A 28 -50.60 150.67 -39.65
N LEU A 29 -51.07 150.48 -40.88
CA LEU A 29 -51.09 149.18 -41.55
C LEU A 29 -49.68 148.60 -41.64
N GLU A 30 -48.69 149.38 -42.08
CA GLU A 30 -47.28 148.99 -42.14
C GLU A 30 -46.77 148.53 -40.77
N ASN A 31 -47.06 149.27 -39.69
CA ASN A 31 -46.62 148.91 -38.33
C ASN A 31 -47.29 147.63 -37.80
N SER A 32 -48.59 147.44 -38.04
CA SER A 32 -49.31 146.23 -37.64
C SER A 32 -48.83 145.02 -38.44
N ILE A 33 -48.66 145.17 -39.75
CA ILE A 33 -48.06 144.17 -40.64
C ILE A 33 -46.65 143.82 -40.14
N ALA A 34 -45.84 144.80 -39.74
CA ALA A 34 -44.51 144.55 -39.18
C ALA A 34 -44.54 143.77 -37.87
N SER A 35 -45.49 144.04 -36.96
CA SER A 35 -45.64 143.30 -35.70
C SER A 35 -46.13 141.86 -35.91
N ILE A 36 -47.12 141.68 -36.79
CA ILE A 36 -47.60 140.35 -37.20
C ILE A 36 -46.48 139.55 -37.87
N ASN A 37 -45.67 140.21 -38.70
CA ASN A 37 -44.51 139.56 -39.33
C ASN A 37 -43.46 139.15 -38.29
N LYS A 38 -43.20 139.96 -37.25
CA LYS A 38 -42.28 139.61 -36.16
C LYS A 38 -42.78 138.42 -35.33
N THR A 39 -44.05 138.41 -34.95
CA THR A 39 -44.64 137.29 -34.18
C THR A 39 -44.72 136.01 -35.01
N ARG A 40 -45.05 136.12 -36.30
CA ARG A 40 -44.99 135.00 -37.26
C ARG A 40 -43.58 134.45 -37.39
N ALA A 41 -42.55 135.31 -37.46
CA ALA A 41 -41.15 134.87 -37.49
C ALA A 41 -40.75 134.14 -36.19
N ALA A 42 -41.16 134.63 -35.02
CA ALA A 42 -40.90 133.96 -33.75
C ALA A 42 -41.59 132.58 -33.63
N LEU A 43 -42.84 132.47 -34.08
CA LEU A 43 -43.55 131.18 -34.14
C LEU A 43 -42.93 130.22 -35.16
N GLN A 44 -42.48 130.72 -36.31
CA GLN A 44 -41.74 129.91 -37.29
C GLN A 44 -40.43 129.38 -36.68
N TYR A 45 -39.74 130.18 -35.89
CA TYR A 45 -38.52 129.76 -35.20
C TYR A 45 -38.81 128.71 -34.12
N ALA A 46 -39.80 128.92 -33.24
CA ALA A 46 -40.18 127.94 -32.22
C ALA A 46 -40.69 126.61 -32.83
N THR A 47 -41.46 126.68 -33.92
CA THR A 47 -41.91 125.47 -34.64
C THR A 47 -40.75 124.75 -35.34
N TRP A 48 -39.75 125.49 -35.82
CA TRP A 48 -38.51 124.91 -36.33
C TRP A 48 -37.73 124.22 -35.21
N GLU A 49 -37.56 124.85 -34.04
CA GLU A 49 -36.87 124.27 -32.88
C GLU A 49 -37.53 122.95 -32.44
N ASN A 50 -38.86 122.94 -32.24
CA ASN A 50 -39.58 121.72 -31.86
C ASN A 50 -39.44 120.61 -32.91
N LYS A 51 -39.59 120.94 -34.20
CA LYS A 51 -39.40 119.96 -35.29
C LYS A 51 -37.97 119.43 -35.34
N THR A 52 -36.98 120.28 -35.09
CA THR A 52 -35.58 119.85 -35.05
C THR A 52 -35.30 118.98 -33.84
N HIS A 53 -35.88 119.29 -32.68
CA HIS A 53 -35.76 118.46 -31.48
C HIS A 53 -36.36 117.07 -31.71
N ASP A 54 -37.57 117.00 -32.26
CA ASP A 54 -38.23 115.73 -32.62
C ASP A 54 -37.42 114.96 -33.65
N ALA A 55 -36.84 115.65 -34.64
CA ALA A 55 -35.97 115.03 -35.65
C ALA A 55 -34.68 114.49 -35.03
N ILE A 56 -34.08 115.19 -34.07
CA ILE A 56 -32.90 114.74 -33.32
C ILE A 56 -33.25 113.52 -32.47
N ALA A 57 -34.36 113.55 -31.73
CA ALA A 57 -34.82 112.43 -30.92
C ALA A 57 -35.12 111.19 -31.78
N ALA A 58 -35.81 111.36 -32.90
CA ALA A 58 -36.07 110.29 -33.86
C ALA A 58 -34.77 109.73 -34.46
N ARG A 59 -33.79 110.59 -34.76
CA ARG A 59 -32.45 110.16 -35.22
C ARG A 59 -31.72 109.36 -34.14
N GLN A 60 -31.69 109.84 -32.90
CA GLN A 60 -31.08 109.12 -31.77
C GLN A 60 -31.75 107.75 -31.53
N GLY A 61 -33.08 107.68 -31.65
CA GLY A 61 -33.83 106.43 -31.58
C GLY A 61 -33.46 105.46 -32.70
N ARG A 62 -33.35 105.96 -33.94
CA ARG A 62 -32.87 105.16 -35.10
C ARG A 62 -31.44 104.70 -34.90
N ASP A 63 -30.52 105.58 -34.49
CA ASP A 63 -29.12 105.25 -34.25
C ASP A 63 -29.00 104.16 -33.17
N ARG A 64 -29.78 104.27 -32.08
CA ARG A 64 -29.84 103.23 -31.04
C ARG A 64 -30.37 101.90 -31.59
N MET A 65 -31.44 101.92 -32.37
CA MET A 65 -31.97 100.71 -33.00
C MET A 65 -30.94 100.08 -33.94
N THR A 66 -30.26 100.88 -34.77
CA THR A 66 -29.21 100.36 -35.67
C THR A 66 -28.09 99.69 -34.88
N ARG A 67 -27.59 100.31 -33.80
CA ARG A 67 -26.57 99.71 -32.92
C ARG A 67 -27.03 98.39 -32.31
N LEU A 68 -28.28 98.30 -31.84
CA LEU A 68 -28.83 97.05 -31.30
C LEU A 68 -28.91 95.97 -32.40
N THR A 69 -29.40 96.33 -33.59
CA THR A 69 -29.47 95.37 -34.71
C THR A 69 -28.10 94.92 -35.19
N GLU A 70 -27.09 95.79 -35.15
CA GLU A 70 -25.69 95.46 -35.47
C GLU A 70 -25.09 94.54 -34.40
N ALA A 71 -25.34 94.81 -33.12
CA ALA A 71 -24.93 93.93 -32.02
C ALA A 71 -25.56 92.54 -32.13
N ASP A 72 -26.85 92.47 -32.45
CA ASP A 72 -27.56 91.19 -32.66
C ASP A 72 -27.02 90.43 -33.87
N LYS A 73 -26.74 91.13 -34.98
CA LYS A 73 -26.08 90.54 -36.16
C LYS A 73 -24.70 89.99 -35.80
N ALA A 74 -23.89 90.75 -35.08
CA ALA A 74 -22.57 90.31 -34.62
C ALA A 74 -22.66 89.09 -33.69
N ALA A 75 -23.62 89.06 -32.78
CA ALA A 75 -23.87 87.92 -31.91
C ALA A 75 -24.31 86.67 -32.70
N LEU A 76 -25.18 86.85 -33.69
CA LEU A 76 -25.63 85.77 -34.58
C LEU A 76 -24.46 85.23 -35.42
N GLU A 77 -23.63 86.09 -35.98
CA GLU A 77 -22.42 85.70 -36.71
C GLU A 77 -21.45 84.96 -35.79
N GLY A 78 -21.25 85.44 -34.56
CA GLY A 78 -20.44 84.75 -33.55
C GLY A 78 -20.96 83.34 -33.25
N ARG A 79 -22.28 83.18 -33.11
CA ARG A 79 -22.92 81.86 -32.94
C ARG A 79 -22.74 80.98 -34.17
N ARG A 80 -22.93 81.52 -35.38
CA ARG A 80 -22.72 80.78 -36.64
C ARG A 80 -21.28 80.30 -36.78
N ARG A 81 -20.29 81.13 -36.42
CA ARG A 81 -18.88 80.73 -36.40
C ARG A 81 -18.59 79.63 -35.39
N ARG A 82 -19.12 79.72 -34.16
CA ARG A 82 -18.99 78.66 -33.16
C ARG A 82 -19.62 77.34 -33.61
N LEU A 83 -20.81 77.40 -34.19
CA LEU A 83 -21.49 76.21 -34.72
C LEU A 83 -20.72 75.60 -35.90
N ALA A 84 -20.20 76.43 -36.79
CA ALA A 84 -19.37 75.97 -37.90
C ALA A 84 -18.08 75.31 -37.40
N ALA A 85 -17.42 75.89 -36.38
CA ALA A 85 -16.23 75.32 -35.76
C ALA A 85 -16.54 73.98 -35.07
N GLN A 86 -17.63 73.89 -34.30
CA GLN A 86 -18.05 72.63 -33.69
C GLN A 86 -18.35 71.57 -34.74
N ARG A 87 -19.09 71.91 -35.80
CA ARG A 87 -19.36 70.99 -36.90
C ARG A 87 -18.08 70.53 -37.59
N GLN A 88 -17.12 71.42 -37.83
CA GLN A 88 -15.83 71.06 -38.42
C GLN A 88 -15.04 70.12 -37.52
N GLN A 89 -15.05 70.37 -36.21
CA GLN A 89 -14.42 69.48 -35.23
C GLN A 89 -15.08 68.10 -35.24
N GLU A 90 -16.40 68.03 -35.14
CA GLU A 90 -17.14 66.76 -35.18
C GLU A 90 -16.84 66.00 -36.49
N MET A 91 -16.85 66.68 -37.64
CA MET A 91 -16.50 66.06 -38.92
C MET A 91 -15.07 65.50 -38.93
N ALA A 92 -14.10 66.25 -38.38
CA ALA A 92 -12.72 65.77 -38.28
C ALA A 92 -12.59 64.57 -37.34
N GLU A 93 -13.33 64.55 -36.24
CA GLU A 93 -13.38 63.40 -35.31
C GLU A 93 -13.99 62.17 -35.97
N TRP A 94 -15.09 62.33 -36.72
CA TRP A 94 -15.70 61.25 -37.49
C TRP A 94 -14.79 60.73 -38.60
N GLU A 95 -14.13 61.60 -39.35
CA GLU A 95 -13.15 61.20 -40.37
C GLU A 95 -12.00 60.41 -39.73
N HIS A 96 -11.50 60.87 -38.59
CA HIS A 96 -10.47 60.17 -37.83
C HIS A 96 -10.95 58.82 -37.29
N GLU A 97 -12.18 58.73 -36.76
CA GLU A 97 -12.75 57.47 -36.28
C GLU A 97 -12.95 56.49 -37.43
N VAL A 98 -13.52 56.92 -38.56
CA VAL A 98 -13.76 56.03 -39.71
C VAL A 98 -12.46 55.45 -40.25
N LEU A 99 -11.39 56.26 -40.32
CA LEU A 99 -10.08 55.80 -40.80
C LEU A 99 -9.39 54.84 -39.82
N ASN A 100 -9.60 55.00 -38.52
CA ASN A 100 -8.87 54.25 -37.49
C ASN A 100 -9.67 53.11 -36.84
N ARG A 101 -10.99 53.07 -37.00
CA ARG A 101 -11.86 52.05 -36.41
C ARG A 101 -11.73 50.71 -37.10
N THR A 102 -11.42 50.70 -38.39
CA THR A 102 -11.16 49.46 -39.12
C THR A 102 -9.72 49.03 -38.90
N GLU A 103 -9.52 47.79 -38.44
CA GLU A 103 -8.19 47.17 -38.43
C GLU A 103 -7.52 47.40 -39.79
N THR A 104 -6.31 47.95 -39.77
CA THR A 104 -5.52 48.04 -41.00
C THR A 104 -5.26 46.64 -41.53
N LEU A 105 -5.04 46.51 -42.85
CA LEU A 105 -4.74 45.21 -43.46
C LEU A 105 -3.51 44.54 -42.81
N GLU A 106 -2.53 45.33 -42.37
CA GLU A 106 -1.35 44.81 -41.67
C GLU A 106 -1.67 44.30 -40.27
N GLN A 107 -2.45 45.03 -39.46
CA GLN A 107 -2.92 44.53 -38.15
C GLN A 107 -3.73 43.25 -38.28
N ARG A 108 -4.59 43.15 -39.32
CA ARG A 108 -5.36 41.93 -39.59
C ARG A 108 -4.45 40.77 -39.97
N LYS A 109 -3.43 41.00 -40.82
CA LYS A 109 -2.43 39.99 -41.17
C LYS A 109 -1.66 39.53 -39.95
N GLU A 110 -1.25 40.45 -39.08
CA GLU A 110 -0.54 40.16 -37.84
C GLU A 110 -1.38 39.31 -36.89
N ARG A 111 -2.65 39.67 -36.65
CA ARG A 111 -3.59 38.87 -35.87
C ARG A 111 -3.77 37.45 -36.43
N ILE A 112 -3.85 37.31 -37.76
CA ILE A 112 -3.95 35.99 -38.41
C ILE A 112 -2.64 35.20 -38.24
N ARG A 113 -1.48 35.85 -38.40
CA ARG A 113 -0.16 35.21 -38.17
C ARG A 113 -0.02 34.77 -36.73
N GLU A 114 -0.35 35.61 -35.76
CA GLU A 114 -0.34 35.25 -34.33
C GLU A 114 -1.24 34.04 -34.05
N LYS A 115 -2.48 34.06 -34.56
CA LYS A 115 -3.40 32.93 -34.41
C LYS A 115 -2.83 31.65 -35.03
N ALA A 116 -2.20 31.75 -36.21
CA ALA A 116 -1.57 30.62 -36.87
C ALA A 116 -0.37 30.09 -36.06
N THR A 117 0.48 30.97 -35.51
CA THR A 117 1.59 30.58 -34.63
C THR A 117 1.10 29.89 -33.36
N LYS A 118 0.09 30.45 -32.69
CA LYS A 118 -0.55 29.82 -31.51
C LYS A 118 -1.11 28.44 -31.82
N LEU A 119 -1.77 28.28 -32.96
CA LEU A 119 -2.31 26.98 -33.39
C LEU A 119 -1.19 25.98 -33.68
N ARG A 120 -0.12 26.41 -34.37
CA ARG A 120 1.06 25.58 -34.63
C ARG A 120 1.71 25.14 -33.33
N ASP A 121 1.93 26.06 -32.41
CA ASP A 121 2.60 25.78 -31.14
C ASP A 121 1.74 24.87 -30.26
N ALA A 122 0.41 25.05 -30.25
CA ALA A 122 -0.52 24.14 -29.58
C ALA A 122 -0.49 22.72 -30.18
N ARG A 123 -0.45 22.60 -31.51
CA ARG A 123 -0.31 21.30 -32.20
C ARG A 123 1.02 20.63 -31.88
N GLU A 124 2.11 21.40 -31.87
CA GLU A 124 3.43 20.87 -31.55
C GLU A 124 3.53 20.48 -30.07
N ALA A 125 2.90 21.22 -29.16
CA ALA A 125 2.79 20.86 -27.76
C ALA A 125 2.02 19.54 -27.58
N ALA A 126 0.87 19.39 -28.23
CA ALA A 126 0.09 18.15 -28.21
C ALA A 126 0.87 16.97 -28.80
N ARG A 127 1.59 17.19 -29.91
CA ARG A 127 2.48 16.19 -30.52
C ARG A 127 3.59 15.76 -29.56
N LYS A 128 4.25 16.72 -28.90
CA LYS A 128 5.30 16.44 -27.91
C LYS A 128 4.77 15.66 -26.71
N GLN A 129 3.60 16.03 -26.18
CA GLN A 129 2.94 15.29 -25.11
C GLN A 129 2.63 13.85 -25.52
N PHE A 130 2.03 13.66 -26.70
CA PHE A 130 1.75 12.32 -27.22
C PHE A 130 3.02 11.47 -27.36
N VAL A 131 4.09 12.05 -27.92
CA VAL A 131 5.38 11.36 -28.06
C VAL A 131 5.98 11.02 -26.69
N GLN A 132 5.89 11.93 -25.73
CA GLN A 132 6.34 11.69 -24.36
C GLN A 132 5.57 10.54 -23.70
N ASP A 133 4.24 10.54 -23.82
CA ASP A 133 3.38 9.46 -23.29
C ASP A 133 3.73 8.09 -23.92
N MET A 134 4.06 8.08 -25.22
CA MET A 134 4.49 6.85 -25.90
C MET A 134 5.86 6.39 -25.44
N TYR A 135 6.81 7.30 -25.23
CA TYR A 135 8.10 6.96 -24.62
C TYR A 135 7.96 6.46 -23.18
N ASP A 136 7.02 7.02 -22.41
CA ASP A 136 6.71 6.56 -21.06
C ASP A 136 6.13 5.14 -21.06
N LYS A 137 5.19 4.85 -21.96
CA LYS A 137 4.66 3.50 -22.15
C LYS A 137 5.76 2.52 -22.57
N GLN A 138 6.54 2.87 -23.59
CA GLN A 138 7.63 2.02 -24.08
C GLN A 138 8.66 1.77 -22.97
N TRP A 139 9.02 2.80 -22.20
CA TRP A 139 9.94 2.67 -21.08
C TRP A 139 9.38 1.73 -20.02
N ARG A 140 8.12 1.93 -19.58
CA ARG A 140 7.46 1.04 -18.62
C ARG A 140 7.41 -0.40 -19.11
N ASP A 141 7.05 -0.61 -20.37
CA ASP A 141 6.96 -1.93 -20.99
C ASP A 141 8.34 -2.60 -21.09
N SER A 142 9.41 -1.83 -21.31
CA SER A 142 10.79 -2.35 -21.43
C SER A 142 11.51 -2.57 -20.09
N CYS A 143 11.06 -1.92 -19.01
CA CYS A 143 11.72 -1.95 -17.71
C CYS A 143 11.29 -3.19 -16.90
N ASP A 144 12.23 -4.03 -16.47
CA ASP A 144 11.90 -5.22 -15.67
C ASP A 144 11.54 -4.85 -14.21
N ALA A 145 12.15 -3.79 -13.69
CA ALA A 145 11.87 -3.31 -12.33
C ALA A 145 10.42 -2.81 -12.18
N SER A 146 9.87 -2.15 -13.21
CA SER A 146 8.46 -1.73 -13.20
C SER A 146 7.54 -2.95 -13.20
N ARG A 147 7.82 -3.97 -14.04
CA ARG A 147 7.04 -5.22 -14.08
C ARG A 147 7.05 -5.95 -12.73
N THR A 148 8.17 -5.94 -12.04
CA THR A 148 8.30 -6.55 -10.71
C THR A 148 7.43 -5.82 -9.68
N LEU A 149 7.43 -4.48 -9.70
CA LEU A 149 6.57 -3.69 -8.82
C LEU A 149 5.09 -3.81 -9.16
N ASP A 150 4.74 -3.88 -10.44
CA ASP A 150 3.37 -4.12 -10.90
C ASP A 150 2.87 -5.50 -10.45
N SER A 151 3.73 -6.53 -10.52
CA SER A 151 3.39 -7.87 -10.04
C SER A 151 3.17 -7.90 -8.54
N LYS A 152 4.02 -7.19 -7.76
CA LYS A 152 3.83 -7.04 -6.31
C LYS A 152 2.52 -6.33 -6.00
N ALA A 153 2.24 -5.20 -6.64
CA ALA A 153 0.98 -4.47 -6.47
C ALA A 153 -0.24 -5.33 -6.83
N PHE A 154 -0.14 -6.16 -7.87
CA PHE A 154 -1.19 -7.10 -8.22
C PHE A 154 -1.38 -8.18 -7.14
N LEU A 155 -0.30 -8.74 -6.59
CA LEU A 155 -0.39 -9.69 -5.47
C LEU A 155 -1.01 -9.06 -4.22
N ASP A 156 -0.63 -7.82 -3.88
CA ASP A 156 -1.21 -7.08 -2.77
C ASP A 156 -2.71 -6.87 -2.97
N TRP A 157 -3.12 -6.53 -4.20
CA TRP A 157 -4.53 -6.43 -4.56
C TRP A 157 -5.27 -7.77 -4.44
N VAL A 158 -4.69 -8.87 -4.93
CA VAL A 158 -5.27 -10.21 -4.79
C VAL A 158 -5.41 -10.62 -3.33
N ASN A 159 -4.40 -10.33 -2.50
CA ASN A 159 -4.44 -10.62 -1.06
C ASN A 159 -5.55 -9.83 -0.37
N ALA A 160 -5.68 -8.54 -0.67
CA ALA A 160 -6.78 -7.72 -0.14
C ALA A 160 -8.16 -8.25 -0.59
N GLN A 161 -8.30 -8.66 -1.85
CA GLN A 161 -9.54 -9.30 -2.33
C GLN A 161 -9.83 -10.62 -1.62
N ARG A 162 -8.79 -11.42 -1.33
CA ARG A 162 -8.92 -12.67 -0.59
C ARG A 162 -9.35 -12.43 0.85
N GLU A 163 -8.81 -11.43 1.52
CA GLU A 163 -9.22 -11.03 2.86
C GLU A 163 -10.70 -10.68 2.90
N GLN A 164 -11.17 -9.84 1.96
CA GLN A 164 -12.59 -9.51 1.81
C GLN A 164 -13.45 -10.78 1.62
N GLN A 165 -13.02 -11.71 0.76
CA GLN A 165 -13.75 -12.97 0.57
C GLN A 165 -13.81 -13.84 1.83
N LEU A 166 -12.74 -13.85 2.64
CA LEU A 166 -12.72 -14.59 3.91
C LEU A 166 -13.66 -13.95 4.94
N GLU A 167 -13.68 -12.62 5.03
CA GLU A 167 -14.62 -11.87 5.86
C GLU A 167 -16.06 -12.14 5.47
N GLU A 168 -16.38 -12.04 4.17
CA GLU A 168 -17.72 -12.36 3.64
C GLU A 168 -18.12 -13.82 3.92
N LYS A 169 -17.17 -14.76 3.81
CA LYS A 169 -17.41 -16.16 4.13
C LYS A 169 -17.66 -16.36 5.62
N ALA A 170 -16.91 -15.69 6.50
CA ALA A 170 -17.10 -15.77 7.94
C ALA A 170 -18.45 -15.20 8.36
N LEU A 171 -18.85 -14.05 7.81
CA LEU A 171 -20.16 -13.45 8.03
C LEU A 171 -21.31 -14.37 7.59
N ARG A 172 -21.17 -14.97 6.40
CA ARG A 172 -22.15 -15.94 5.90
C ARG A 172 -22.25 -17.18 6.80
N LEU A 173 -21.12 -17.73 7.24
CA LEU A 173 -21.13 -18.90 8.13
C LEU A 173 -21.75 -18.58 9.49
N ALA A 174 -21.48 -17.39 10.04
CA ALA A 174 -22.10 -16.93 11.28
C ALA A 174 -23.62 -16.82 11.13
N ARG A 175 -24.08 -16.27 10.00
CA ARG A 175 -25.52 -16.19 9.69
C ARG A 175 -26.15 -17.57 9.51
N GLU A 176 -25.51 -18.47 8.77
CA GLU A 176 -25.99 -19.86 8.61
C GLU A 176 -26.07 -20.57 9.97
N ALA A 177 -25.08 -20.38 10.85
CA ALA A 177 -25.10 -20.93 12.21
C ALA A 177 -26.22 -20.35 13.08
N GLU A 178 -26.53 -19.06 12.96
CA GLU A 178 -27.68 -18.43 13.62
C GLU A 178 -29.02 -19.00 13.10
N GLU A 179 -29.16 -19.16 11.79
CA GLU A 179 -30.34 -19.74 11.15
C GLU A 179 -30.52 -21.22 11.56
N ASP A 180 -29.44 -22.02 11.59
CA ASP A 180 -29.45 -23.41 12.06
C ASP A 180 -29.78 -23.51 13.56
N ALA A 181 -29.23 -22.61 14.40
CA ALA A 181 -29.55 -22.56 15.83
C ALA A 181 -31.04 -22.26 16.07
N GLN A 182 -31.61 -21.33 15.29
CA GLN A 182 -33.05 -21.03 15.35
C GLN A 182 -33.88 -22.24 14.89
N TYR A 183 -33.49 -22.89 13.80
CA TYR A 183 -34.20 -24.05 13.29
C TYR A 183 -34.15 -25.25 14.25
N THR A 184 -32.98 -25.54 14.83
CA THR A 184 -32.83 -26.59 15.84
C THR A 184 -33.62 -26.29 17.10
N ALA A 185 -33.63 -25.03 17.57
CA ALA A 185 -34.47 -24.62 18.70
C ALA A 185 -35.97 -24.87 18.42
N GLN A 186 -36.46 -24.50 17.23
CA GLN A 186 -37.83 -24.78 16.82
C GLN A 186 -38.15 -26.28 16.78
N ILE A 187 -37.21 -27.11 16.31
CA ILE A 187 -37.37 -28.58 16.34
C ILE A 187 -37.46 -29.09 17.77
N TYR A 188 -36.57 -28.63 18.67
CA TYR A 188 -36.61 -29.07 20.07
C TYR A 188 -37.89 -28.64 20.78
N GLU A 189 -38.38 -27.43 20.55
CA GLU A 189 -39.69 -26.99 21.05
C GLU A 189 -40.83 -27.89 20.52
N ARG A 190 -40.78 -28.24 19.23
CA ARG A 190 -41.77 -29.13 18.62
C ARG A 190 -41.71 -30.55 19.19
N MET A 191 -40.51 -31.08 19.41
CA MET A 191 -40.29 -32.40 20.02
C MET A 191 -40.74 -32.42 21.48
N ALA A 192 -40.40 -31.40 22.27
CA ALA A 192 -40.88 -31.27 23.65
C ALA A 192 -42.41 -31.22 23.73
N TRP A 193 -43.04 -30.49 22.80
CA TRP A 193 -44.50 -30.47 22.68
C TRP A 193 -45.10 -31.85 22.32
N LEU A 194 -44.47 -32.58 21.38
CA LEU A 194 -44.87 -33.94 21.02
C LEU A 194 -44.69 -34.93 22.18
N GLU A 195 -43.56 -34.89 22.88
CA GLU A 195 -43.29 -35.73 24.06
C GLU A 195 -44.29 -35.46 25.18
N ALA A 196 -44.65 -34.19 25.42
CA ALA A 196 -45.69 -33.85 26.40
C ALA A 196 -47.05 -34.46 26.01
N GLN A 197 -47.42 -34.38 24.72
CA GLN A 197 -48.61 -35.04 24.16
C GLN A 197 -48.56 -36.56 24.32
N GLU A 198 -47.41 -37.19 24.07
CA GLU A 198 -47.25 -38.64 24.22
C GLU A 198 -47.33 -39.08 25.68
N ARG A 199 -46.71 -38.34 26.61
CA ARG A 199 -46.81 -38.59 28.05
C ARG A 199 -48.26 -38.50 28.52
N GLU A 200 -49.01 -37.51 28.09
CA GLU A 200 -50.44 -37.39 28.41
C GLU A 200 -51.24 -38.60 27.86
N ARG A 201 -50.95 -39.02 26.62
CA ARG A 201 -51.56 -40.22 26.02
C ARG A 201 -51.14 -41.52 26.72
N GLU A 202 -49.92 -41.60 27.23
CA GLU A 202 -49.45 -42.75 28.00
C GLU A 202 -50.07 -42.79 29.40
N GLU A 203 -50.16 -41.66 30.09
CA GLU A 203 -50.82 -41.56 31.38
C GLU A 203 -52.30 -41.94 31.29
N THR A 204 -53.00 -41.42 30.28
CA THR A 204 -54.40 -41.79 30.01
C THR A 204 -54.53 -43.28 29.69
N ARG A 205 -53.63 -43.85 28.87
CA ARG A 205 -53.58 -45.31 28.62
C ARG A 205 -53.30 -46.12 29.89
N ARG A 206 -52.35 -45.69 30.74
CA ARG A 206 -52.03 -46.35 32.02
C ARG A 206 -53.22 -46.32 32.97
N ARG A 207 -53.85 -45.17 33.16
CA ARG A 207 -55.08 -45.04 33.98
C ARG A 207 -56.19 -45.95 33.47
N THR A 208 -56.39 -46.00 32.15
CA THR A 208 -57.39 -46.89 31.54
C THR A 208 -57.03 -48.36 31.78
N ALA A 209 -55.77 -48.74 31.63
CA ALA A 209 -55.29 -50.11 31.87
C ALA A 209 -55.40 -50.53 33.34
N GLU A 210 -55.14 -49.62 34.28
CA GLU A 210 -55.33 -49.85 35.72
C GLU A 210 -56.81 -50.11 36.03
N VAL A 211 -57.73 -49.27 35.53
CA VAL A 211 -59.18 -49.48 35.68
C VAL A 211 -59.61 -50.84 35.11
N VAL A 212 -59.11 -51.21 33.93
CA VAL A 212 -59.40 -52.52 33.31
C VAL A 212 -58.84 -53.67 34.15
N LYS A 213 -57.60 -53.55 34.65
CA LYS A 213 -56.95 -54.56 35.49
C LYS A 213 -57.70 -54.78 36.79
N ASP A 214 -58.14 -53.72 37.45
CA ASP A 214 -58.88 -53.79 38.70
C ASP A 214 -60.24 -54.48 38.48
N GLY A 215 -60.93 -54.13 37.39
CA GLY A 215 -62.16 -54.79 36.96
C GLY A 215 -61.96 -56.30 36.72
N LEU A 216 -60.88 -56.68 36.01
CA LEU A 216 -60.58 -58.09 35.73
C LEU A 216 -60.18 -58.85 37.00
N THR A 217 -59.41 -58.22 37.90
CA THR A 217 -59.00 -58.82 39.18
C THR A 217 -60.21 -59.10 40.06
N ALA A 218 -61.20 -58.19 40.10
CA ALA A 218 -62.47 -58.42 40.78
C ALA A 218 -63.23 -59.62 40.20
N GLN A 219 -63.26 -59.78 38.87
CA GLN A 219 -63.89 -60.92 38.20
C GLN A 219 -63.17 -62.25 38.50
N VAL A 220 -61.83 -62.26 38.54
CA VAL A 220 -61.05 -63.45 38.90
C VAL A 220 -61.32 -63.86 40.35
N ARG A 221 -61.33 -62.90 41.28
CA ARG A 221 -61.67 -63.15 42.69
C ARG A 221 -63.07 -63.73 42.84
N TYR A 222 -64.05 -63.18 42.12
CA TYR A 222 -65.41 -63.69 42.10
C TYR A 222 -65.48 -65.14 41.58
N ASN A 223 -64.80 -65.45 40.47
CA ASN A 223 -64.75 -66.82 39.93
C ASN A 223 -64.01 -67.80 40.85
N ALA A 224 -62.92 -67.38 41.50
CA ALA A 224 -62.19 -68.20 42.46
C ALA A 224 -63.05 -68.53 43.68
N ALA A 225 -63.75 -67.53 44.24
CA ALA A 225 -64.70 -67.74 45.34
C ALA A 225 -65.82 -68.70 44.95
N ARG A 226 -66.35 -68.58 43.73
CA ARG A 226 -67.35 -69.50 43.18
C ARG A 226 -66.82 -70.92 43.02
N ARG A 227 -65.57 -71.10 42.56
CA ARG A 227 -64.92 -72.42 42.47
C ARG A 227 -64.72 -73.05 43.84
N MET A 228 -64.21 -72.30 44.82
CA MET A 228 -64.03 -72.81 46.19
C MET A 228 -65.37 -73.25 46.81
N ALA A 229 -66.44 -72.50 46.58
CA ALA A 229 -67.77 -72.89 47.05
C ALA A 229 -68.29 -74.20 46.39
N LEU A 230 -67.93 -74.44 45.12
CA LEU A 230 -68.22 -75.67 44.40
C LEU A 230 -67.39 -76.85 44.92
N GLU A 231 -66.08 -76.65 45.14
CA GLU A 231 -65.18 -77.65 45.70
C GLU A 231 -65.58 -78.05 47.12
N GLN A 232 -66.00 -77.09 47.95
CA GLN A 232 -66.50 -77.37 49.30
C GLN A 232 -67.74 -78.25 49.28
N ARG A 233 -68.69 -77.98 48.37
CA ARG A 233 -69.86 -78.85 48.18
C ARG A 233 -69.47 -80.26 47.72
N SER A 234 -68.58 -80.36 46.73
CA SER A 234 -68.09 -81.65 46.25
C SER A 234 -67.39 -82.44 47.35
N ALA A 235 -66.56 -81.79 48.18
CA ALA A 235 -65.85 -82.46 49.28
C ALA A 235 -66.79 -82.91 50.41
N GLU A 236 -67.91 -82.22 50.62
CA GLU A 236 -68.96 -82.65 51.54
C GLU A 236 -69.70 -83.89 51.00
N GLU A 237 -69.99 -83.92 49.70
CA GLU A 237 -70.57 -85.08 49.01
C GLU A 237 -69.62 -86.29 49.06
N ASP A 238 -68.34 -86.10 48.70
CA ASP A 238 -67.30 -87.15 48.73
C ASP A 238 -67.11 -87.73 50.15
N ARG A 239 -67.24 -86.89 51.19
CA ARG A 239 -67.15 -87.35 52.58
C ARG A 239 -68.30 -88.28 52.95
N LEU A 240 -69.52 -87.95 52.53
CA LEU A 240 -70.70 -88.80 52.77
C LEU A 240 -70.55 -90.14 52.04
N GLU A 241 -70.07 -90.13 50.79
CA GLU A 241 -69.80 -91.35 50.03
C GLU A 241 -68.69 -92.21 50.66
N LEU A 242 -67.62 -91.60 51.16
CA LEU A 242 -66.53 -92.32 51.84
C LEU A 242 -66.97 -92.99 53.15
N ASP A 243 -67.87 -92.36 53.92
CA ASP A 243 -68.39 -92.94 55.15
C ASP A 243 -69.33 -94.12 54.86
N GLU A 244 -70.12 -94.05 53.78
CA GLU A 244 -70.91 -95.20 53.29
C GLU A 244 -70.01 -96.37 52.84
N LEU A 245 -68.95 -96.08 52.08
CA LEU A 245 -67.99 -97.10 51.64
C LEU A 245 -67.24 -97.74 52.81
N ARG A 246 -66.87 -96.97 53.85
CA ARG A 246 -66.22 -97.49 55.06
C ARG A 246 -67.11 -98.45 55.83
N ALA A 247 -68.43 -98.19 55.88
CA ALA A 247 -69.38 -99.10 56.51
C ALA A 247 -69.48 -100.43 55.76
N ILE A 248 -69.42 -100.40 54.43
CA ILE A 248 -69.41 -101.61 53.58
C ILE A 248 -68.12 -102.42 53.78
N VAL A 249 -66.96 -101.75 53.76
CA VAL A 249 -65.65 -102.40 53.95
C VAL A 249 -65.55 -103.05 55.33
N ALA A 250 -66.03 -102.39 56.40
CA ALA A 250 -66.04 -102.97 57.75
C ALA A 250 -66.91 -104.24 57.84
N ALA A 251 -68.02 -104.29 57.10
CA ALA A 251 -68.88 -105.47 57.02
C ALA A 251 -68.24 -106.63 56.22
N GLU A 252 -67.44 -106.32 55.20
CA GLU A 252 -66.66 -107.30 54.44
C GLU A 252 -65.44 -107.84 55.22
N GLU A 253 -64.70 -106.97 55.92
CA GLU A 253 -63.57 -107.38 56.75
C GLU A 253 -63.98 -108.36 57.86
N GLN A 254 -65.17 -108.20 58.43
CA GLN A 254 -65.68 -109.13 59.44
C GLN A 254 -65.95 -110.52 58.85
N LYS A 255 -66.49 -110.60 57.62
CA LYS A 255 -66.68 -111.87 56.89
C LYS A 255 -65.36 -112.53 56.50
N GLU A 256 -64.37 -111.73 56.11
CA GLU A 256 -63.02 -112.23 55.79
C GLU A 256 -62.26 -112.71 57.04
N ARG A 257 -62.47 -112.11 58.21
CA ARG A 257 -61.94 -112.60 59.50
C ARG A 257 -62.47 -113.99 59.86
N ASP A 258 -63.75 -114.24 59.66
CA ASP A 258 -64.35 -115.56 59.90
C ASP A 258 -63.82 -116.61 58.91
N ARG A 259 -63.62 -116.22 57.64
CA ARG A 259 -62.99 -117.07 56.62
C ARG A 259 -61.53 -117.37 56.92
N THR A 260 -60.75 -116.40 57.40
CA THR A 260 -59.34 -116.57 57.75
C THR A 260 -59.14 -117.44 58.98
N GLN A 261 -60.03 -117.40 59.98
CA GLN A 261 -59.98 -118.34 61.11
C GLN A 261 -60.23 -119.80 60.66
N ALA A 262 -61.21 -120.02 59.77
CA ALA A 262 -61.46 -121.35 59.17
C ALA A 262 -60.30 -121.80 58.25
N ALA A 263 -59.65 -120.87 57.54
CA ALA A 263 -58.47 -121.15 56.73
C ALA A 263 -57.22 -121.41 57.57
N HIS A 264 -57.05 -120.77 58.73
CA HIS A 264 -55.92 -121.01 59.64
C HIS A 264 -55.93 -122.42 60.24
N ALA A 265 -57.11 -122.98 60.55
CA ALA A 265 -57.25 -124.36 61.00
C ALA A 265 -56.83 -125.37 59.91
N ARG A 266 -57.20 -125.12 58.64
CA ARG A 266 -56.73 -125.92 57.48
C ARG A 266 -55.25 -125.69 57.17
N GLY A 267 -54.77 -124.46 57.32
CA GLY A 267 -53.38 -124.05 57.09
C GLY A 267 -52.39 -124.57 58.14
N ALA A 268 -52.83 -124.97 59.33
CA ALA A 268 -51.99 -125.68 60.29
C ALA A 268 -51.61 -127.08 59.78
N GLN A 269 -52.56 -127.80 59.17
CA GLN A 269 -52.32 -129.12 58.57
C GLN A 269 -51.44 -129.05 57.31
N VAL A 270 -51.57 -127.97 56.51
CA VAL A 270 -50.74 -127.74 55.31
C VAL A 270 -49.32 -127.24 55.65
N ARG A 271 -49.12 -126.57 56.81
CA ARG A 271 -47.80 -126.06 57.24
C ARG A 271 -46.83 -127.16 57.67
N GLU A 272 -47.31 -128.24 58.25
CA GLU A 272 -46.51 -129.45 58.48
C GLU A 272 -46.01 -130.03 57.15
N PHE A 273 -46.92 -130.17 56.16
CA PHE A 273 -46.58 -130.69 54.83
C PHE A 273 -45.64 -129.78 54.00
N ASN A 274 -45.73 -128.46 54.16
CA ASN A 274 -44.86 -127.51 53.43
C ASN A 274 -43.48 -127.30 54.09
N LYS A 275 -43.32 -127.54 55.40
CA LYS A 275 -41.99 -127.49 56.05
C LYS A 275 -41.01 -128.50 55.45
N ASP A 276 -41.51 -129.67 55.06
CA ASP A 276 -40.70 -130.69 54.38
C ASP A 276 -40.29 -130.26 52.95
N ARG A 277 -41.11 -129.44 52.29
CA ARG A 277 -40.86 -128.95 50.92
C ARG A 277 -39.97 -127.70 50.87
N GLN A 278 -39.92 -126.92 51.94
CA GLN A 278 -39.12 -125.70 52.03
C GLN A 278 -37.63 -125.99 52.27
N ARG A 279 -37.29 -127.08 52.97
CA ARG A 279 -35.90 -127.60 53.04
C ARG A 279 -35.30 -127.89 51.65
N LEU A 280 -36.10 -128.40 50.70
CA LEU A 280 -35.67 -128.65 49.32
C LEU A 280 -35.47 -127.37 48.47
N ARG A 281 -36.02 -126.21 48.86
CA ARG A 281 -35.86 -124.95 48.11
C ARG A 281 -34.71 -124.09 48.62
N GLU A 282 -34.35 -124.20 49.91
CA GLU A 282 -33.21 -123.49 50.50
C GLU A 282 -31.87 -123.97 49.89
N GLU A 283 -31.77 -125.24 49.50
CA GLU A 283 -30.62 -125.79 48.76
C GLU A 283 -30.47 -125.21 47.34
N ALA A 284 -31.58 -124.79 46.70
CA ALA A 284 -31.56 -124.23 45.35
C ALA A 284 -31.12 -122.76 45.31
N ALA A 285 -31.45 -121.96 46.32
CA ALA A 285 -31.11 -120.53 46.40
C ALA A 285 -29.62 -120.28 46.72
N ALA A 286 -28.94 -121.20 47.41
CA ALA A 286 -27.50 -121.12 47.69
C ALA A 286 -26.63 -121.21 46.41
N LEU A 287 -27.16 -121.80 45.33
CA LEU A 287 -26.45 -122.00 44.07
C LEU A 287 -26.50 -120.75 43.15
N GLU A 288 -27.48 -119.88 43.35
CA GLU A 288 -27.71 -118.67 42.54
C GLU A 288 -26.82 -117.49 43.01
N GLN A 289 -26.57 -117.37 44.32
CA GLN A 289 -25.70 -116.34 44.91
C GLN A 289 -24.21 -116.47 44.53
N GLN A 290 -23.76 -117.66 44.09
CA GLN A 290 -22.39 -117.85 43.60
C GLN A 290 -22.17 -117.30 42.18
N ARG A 291 -23.23 -117.08 41.39
CA ARG A 291 -23.12 -116.56 40.01
C ARG A 291 -23.00 -115.04 39.94
N ASP A 292 -23.61 -114.29 40.86
CA ASP A 292 -23.58 -112.82 40.85
C ASP A 292 -22.26 -112.23 41.41
N MET A 293 -21.49 -112.99 42.18
CA MET A 293 -20.17 -112.56 42.70
C MET A 293 -19.06 -112.56 41.62
N ALA A 294 -19.27 -113.25 40.49
CA ALA A 294 -18.30 -113.32 39.39
C ALA A 294 -18.38 -112.09 38.45
N LEU A 295 -19.53 -111.42 38.37
CA LEU A 295 -19.76 -110.29 37.46
C LEU A 295 -19.18 -108.96 37.98
N LEU A 296 -19.06 -108.80 39.31
CA LEU A 296 -18.57 -107.58 39.94
C LEU A 296 -17.03 -107.45 39.93
N LYS A 297 -16.29 -108.56 39.77
CA LYS A 297 -14.82 -108.57 39.72
C LYS A 297 -14.24 -108.09 38.38
N TYR A 298 -15.00 -108.16 37.29
CA TYR A 298 -14.55 -107.78 35.94
C TYR A 298 -14.52 -106.25 35.68
N ALA A 299 -15.28 -105.46 36.45
CA ALA A 299 -15.36 -104.00 36.26
C ALA A 299 -14.22 -103.21 36.94
N VAL A 300 -13.65 -103.75 38.03
CA VAL A 300 -12.59 -103.08 38.82
C VAL A 300 -11.21 -103.20 38.18
N ASP A 301 -10.99 -104.21 37.33
CA ASP A 301 -9.72 -104.40 36.62
C ASP A 301 -9.54 -103.47 35.40
N ARG A 302 -10.59 -102.78 34.95
CA ARG A 302 -10.55 -101.90 33.77
C ARG A 302 -10.14 -100.46 34.06
N GLU A 303 -10.33 -99.97 35.30
CA GLU A 303 -9.97 -98.61 35.70
C GLU A 303 -8.51 -98.47 36.18
N ARG A 304 -7.86 -99.57 36.58
CA ARG A 304 -6.43 -99.59 36.96
C ARG A 304 -5.43 -99.37 35.80
N ALA A 305 -5.90 -99.33 34.54
CA ALA A 305 -5.05 -99.18 33.36
C ALA A 305 -4.85 -97.72 32.88
N GLY A 306 -5.59 -96.74 33.45
CA GLY A 306 -5.59 -95.34 32.96
C GLY A 306 -4.70 -94.35 33.73
N GLU A 307 -4.25 -94.68 34.94
CA GLU A 307 -3.54 -93.74 35.82
C GLU A 307 -2.00 -93.71 35.64
N ALA A 308 -1.45 -94.47 34.68
CA ALA A 308 0.00 -94.54 34.41
C ALA A 308 0.52 -93.53 33.35
N GLU A 309 -0.36 -92.83 32.64
CA GLU A 309 0.01 -91.87 31.57
C GLU A 309 0.18 -90.42 32.06
N GLU A 310 -0.36 -90.06 33.23
CA GLU A 310 -0.24 -88.71 33.82
C GLU A 310 1.15 -88.40 34.42
N HIS A 311 1.98 -89.39 34.71
CA HIS A 311 3.23 -89.17 35.48
C HIS A 311 4.51 -89.03 34.66
N ARG A 312 4.51 -89.21 33.33
CA ARG A 312 5.76 -89.36 32.53
C ARG A 312 6.19 -88.21 31.63
N LYS A 313 5.44 -87.13 31.45
CA LYS A 313 5.89 -86.01 30.58
C LYS A 313 6.10 -84.68 31.30
N ARG A 314 5.65 -84.55 32.55
CA ARG A 314 5.90 -83.37 33.41
C ARG A 314 7.36 -83.23 33.89
N ASP A 315 8.20 -84.25 33.69
CA ASP A 315 9.63 -84.22 34.05
C ASP A 315 10.57 -83.82 32.90
N ALA A 316 10.09 -83.77 31.65
CA ALA A 316 10.93 -83.42 30.48
C ALA A 316 11.13 -81.89 30.29
N GLU A 317 10.31 -81.06 30.96
CA GLU A 317 10.35 -79.60 30.85
C GLU A 317 11.30 -78.92 31.85
N ARG A 318 11.98 -79.68 32.74
CA ARG A 318 12.80 -79.11 33.83
C ARG A 318 14.32 -79.17 33.66
N GLU A 319 14.85 -79.90 32.67
CA GLU A 319 16.32 -80.10 32.54
C GLU A 319 16.95 -79.42 31.29
N ALA A 320 16.19 -79.06 30.27
CA ALA A 320 16.71 -78.37 29.07
C ALA A 320 17.01 -76.87 29.29
N MET A 321 16.51 -76.27 30.37
CA MET A 321 16.59 -74.82 30.63
C MET A 321 17.81 -74.39 31.48
N ARG A 322 18.67 -75.32 31.92
CA ARG A 322 19.76 -75.03 32.87
C ARG A 322 21.19 -75.22 32.36
N GLN A 323 21.43 -75.76 31.17
CA GLN A 323 22.80 -76.09 30.70
C GLN A 323 23.28 -75.37 29.43
N TYR A 324 22.43 -74.63 28.72
CA TYR A 324 22.86 -73.83 27.54
C TYR A 324 23.16 -72.36 27.87
N THR A 325 22.72 -71.88 29.04
CA THR A 325 22.89 -70.51 29.54
C THR A 325 24.24 -70.25 30.25
N ALA A 326 25.05 -71.29 30.46
CA ALA A 326 26.29 -71.19 31.24
C ALA A 326 27.59 -71.35 30.42
N TYR A 327 27.53 -71.76 29.14
CA TYR A 327 28.74 -72.07 28.34
C TYR A 327 29.04 -71.05 27.23
N LEU A 328 28.06 -70.27 26.76
CA LEU A 328 28.28 -69.16 25.80
C LEU A 328 28.75 -67.85 26.47
N LYS A 329 28.67 -67.78 27.81
CA LYS A 329 29.16 -66.64 28.62
C LYS A 329 30.66 -66.69 28.96
N ALA A 330 31.38 -67.73 28.56
CA ALA A 330 32.79 -67.92 28.94
C ALA A 330 33.78 -67.97 27.75
N GLN A 331 33.34 -67.68 26.51
CA GLN A 331 34.17 -67.86 25.30
C GLN A 331 34.35 -66.63 24.38
N MET A 332 33.93 -65.42 24.74
CA MET A 332 34.35 -64.19 24.01
C MET A 332 34.76 -63.03 24.93
N GLU A 333 34.70 -63.23 26.27
CA GLU A 333 35.58 -62.54 27.22
C GLU A 333 37.08 -62.84 26.95
N ARG A 334 37.39 -63.61 25.90
CA ARG A 334 38.73 -63.84 25.32
C ARG A 334 39.03 -63.06 24.04
N GLU A 335 38.09 -62.26 23.50
CA GLU A 335 38.35 -61.29 22.41
C GLU A 335 38.47 -59.84 22.93
N ALA A 336 38.24 -59.64 24.23
CA ALA A 336 38.28 -58.33 24.89
C ALA A 336 39.66 -57.94 25.47
N GLU A 337 40.71 -58.75 25.30
CA GLU A 337 42.04 -58.53 25.87
C GLU A 337 43.20 -58.80 24.89
N ASP A 338 43.14 -58.19 23.71
CA ASP A 338 44.32 -57.67 23.00
C ASP A 338 44.13 -56.14 22.88
N ALA A 339 44.01 -55.43 24.01
CA ALA A 339 45.15 -55.02 24.84
C ALA A 339 46.25 -54.36 24.01
N GLY A 340 45.91 -53.16 23.50
CA GLY A 340 46.74 -51.97 23.64
C GLY A 340 48.21 -52.17 23.28
N LYS A 341 48.52 -51.94 22.01
CA LYS A 341 49.86 -51.59 21.53
C LYS A 341 49.74 -51.04 20.11
N LEU A 342 49.60 -49.71 20.01
CA LEU A 342 50.45 -48.84 19.17
C LEU A 342 49.89 -47.41 19.09
N ASP A 343 49.54 -46.86 20.24
CA ASP A 343 49.20 -45.46 20.46
C ASP A 343 50.46 -44.58 20.67
N THR A 344 51.59 -44.93 20.04
CA THR A 344 52.90 -44.28 20.32
C THR A 344 53.87 -44.28 19.13
N ALA A 345 53.38 -44.20 17.88
CA ALA A 345 54.27 -44.23 16.71
C ALA A 345 53.81 -43.40 15.49
N GLN A 346 53.04 -42.32 15.69
CA GLN A 346 52.66 -41.37 14.62
C GLN A 346 53.04 -39.90 14.92
N ALA A 347 53.80 -39.64 15.98
CA ALA A 347 54.18 -38.27 16.40
C ALA A 347 55.67 -37.90 16.22
N ASP A 348 56.55 -38.83 15.84
CA ASP A 348 58.02 -38.59 15.77
C ASP A 348 58.62 -38.61 14.34
N ALA A 349 57.78 -38.45 13.30
CA ALA A 349 58.22 -38.48 11.89
C ALA A 349 58.38 -37.11 11.22
N GLU A 350 58.16 -35.98 11.92
CA GLU A 350 58.23 -34.63 11.32
C GLU A 350 59.52 -33.84 11.65
N THR A 351 60.39 -34.31 12.55
CA THR A 351 61.55 -33.56 13.05
C THR A 351 62.91 -33.94 12.44
N LYS A 352 62.97 -34.80 11.42
CA LYS A 352 64.22 -35.17 10.70
C LYS A 352 64.42 -34.50 9.33
N MET A 353 63.54 -33.57 8.96
CA MET A 353 63.67 -32.75 7.73
C MET A 353 64.38 -31.39 7.95
N TRP A 354 64.84 -31.09 9.18
CA TRP A 354 65.43 -29.80 9.56
C TRP A 354 66.96 -29.79 9.77
N GLU A 355 67.62 -30.92 10.07
CA GLU A 355 69.05 -30.92 10.46
C GLU A 355 70.05 -31.17 9.30
N ALA A 356 69.59 -31.45 8.09
CA ALA A 356 70.45 -31.68 6.91
C ALA A 356 70.86 -30.38 6.15
N ARG A 357 70.43 -29.18 6.60
CA ARG A 357 70.72 -27.90 5.93
C ARG A 357 71.81 -27.04 6.59
N GLU A 358 72.26 -27.35 7.80
CA GLU A 358 73.27 -26.52 8.51
C GLU A 358 74.75 -26.92 8.28
N ALA A 359 75.05 -28.12 7.77
CA ALA A 359 76.42 -28.62 7.66
C ALA A 359 77.25 -28.09 6.45
N GLU A 360 76.64 -27.36 5.51
CA GLU A 360 77.30 -26.89 4.27
C GLU A 360 78.06 -25.55 4.44
N GLN A 361 77.70 -24.72 5.43
CA GLN A 361 78.27 -23.37 5.57
C GLN A 361 79.66 -23.29 6.23
N ALA A 362 80.11 -24.31 6.96
CA ALA A 362 81.33 -24.22 7.77
C ALA A 362 82.67 -24.31 7.00
N LYS A 363 82.71 -24.84 5.76
CA LYS A 363 83.98 -25.16 5.06
C LYS A 363 84.66 -24.02 4.28
N ARG A 364 84.05 -22.81 4.19
CA ARG A 364 84.57 -21.70 3.34
C ARG A 364 85.48 -20.68 4.06
N ALA A 365 85.61 -20.72 5.39
CA ALA A 365 86.28 -19.66 6.15
C ALA A 365 87.82 -19.80 6.29
N ASP A 366 88.39 -21.01 6.20
CA ASP A 366 89.78 -21.25 6.62
C ASP A 366 90.88 -20.92 5.59
N ALA A 367 90.57 -20.72 4.30
CA ALA A 367 91.58 -20.58 3.24
C ALA A 367 92.30 -19.20 3.15
N ARG A 368 91.86 -18.14 3.85
CA ARG A 368 92.36 -16.77 3.63
C ARG A 368 93.62 -16.35 4.39
N ARG A 369 94.04 -17.07 5.44
CA ARG A 369 95.04 -16.55 6.38
C ARG A 369 96.51 -16.71 5.95
N ALA A 370 96.84 -17.47 4.92
CA ALA A 370 98.23 -17.86 4.63
C ALA A 370 99.07 -16.90 3.74
N LEU A 371 98.47 -15.92 3.04
CA LEU A 371 99.12 -15.15 1.96
C LEU A 371 100.05 -13.98 2.40
N MET A 372 99.99 -13.52 3.66
CA MET A 372 100.51 -12.18 4.03
C MET A 372 102.00 -12.07 4.42
N ALA A 373 102.73 -13.17 4.59
CA ALA A 373 104.01 -13.11 5.32
C ALA A 373 105.27 -12.72 4.49
N GLN A 374 105.28 -12.83 3.15
CA GLN A 374 106.53 -12.81 2.36
C GLN A 374 107.06 -11.44 1.91
N VAL A 375 106.37 -10.35 2.24
CA VAL A 375 106.53 -9.06 1.54
C VAL A 375 107.65 -8.16 2.09
N HIS A 376 108.16 -8.40 3.30
CA HIS A 376 108.94 -7.38 4.01
C HIS A 376 110.43 -7.26 3.63
N ALA A 377 111.05 -8.26 3.00
CA ALA A 377 112.51 -8.32 2.88
C ALA A 377 113.13 -7.43 1.77
N ALA A 378 112.40 -7.09 0.71
CA ALA A 378 112.94 -6.43 -0.49
C ALA A 378 113.27 -4.91 -0.35
N ARG A 379 113.30 -4.35 0.86
CA ARG A 379 113.14 -2.89 1.06
C ARG A 379 114.42 -2.06 1.16
N GLN A 380 115.55 -2.63 1.58
CA GLN A 380 116.68 -1.80 2.04
C GLN A 380 117.65 -1.34 0.93
N GLU A 381 117.87 -2.14 -0.11
CA GLU A 381 118.78 -1.80 -1.22
C GLU A 381 118.35 -0.56 -2.03
N GLN A 382 117.06 -0.25 -2.00
CA GLN A 382 116.47 0.87 -2.74
C GLN A 382 116.95 2.27 -2.29
N ILE A 383 117.56 2.41 -1.10
CA ILE A 383 117.74 3.74 -0.49
C ILE A 383 118.90 4.53 -1.11
N ARG A 384 119.95 3.87 -1.60
CA ARG A 384 121.18 4.56 -2.04
C ARG A 384 121.09 5.14 -3.45
N ALA A 385 120.46 4.44 -4.39
CA ALA A 385 120.21 4.94 -5.74
C ALA A 385 119.35 6.22 -5.75
N ARG A 386 118.64 6.47 -4.64
CA ARG A 386 117.67 7.55 -4.50
C ARG A 386 118.30 8.94 -4.47
N ARG A 387 119.41 9.14 -3.75
CA ARG A 387 119.91 10.50 -3.47
C ARG A 387 120.46 11.26 -4.68
N LEU A 388 121.04 10.55 -5.65
CA LEU A 388 121.56 11.16 -6.88
C LEU A 388 120.44 11.47 -7.87
N ALA A 389 119.38 10.66 -7.87
CA ALA A 389 118.14 10.98 -8.57
C ALA A 389 117.49 12.25 -8.01
N ASP A 390 117.44 12.41 -6.69
CA ASP A 390 116.72 13.53 -6.03
C ASP A 390 117.21 14.93 -6.46
N ALA A 391 118.48 15.10 -6.82
CA ALA A 391 119.03 16.42 -7.18
C ALA A 391 118.67 16.86 -8.60
N ALA A 392 118.73 15.94 -9.57
CA ALA A 392 118.27 16.19 -10.93
C ALA A 392 116.75 16.33 -10.98
N GLU A 393 116.05 15.57 -10.12
CA GLU A 393 114.61 15.65 -9.95
C GLU A 393 114.17 17.06 -9.51
N ARG A 394 114.88 17.72 -8.57
CA ARG A 394 114.52 19.06 -8.09
C ARG A 394 114.50 20.16 -9.16
N ALA A 395 115.41 20.12 -10.13
CA ALA A 395 115.43 21.11 -11.20
C ALA A 395 114.26 20.90 -12.17
N ALA A 396 114.01 19.65 -12.56
CA ALA A 396 112.86 19.28 -13.37
C ALA A 396 111.52 19.60 -12.67
N LEU A 397 111.44 19.36 -11.36
CA LEU A 397 110.26 19.63 -10.54
C LEU A 397 109.88 21.11 -10.51
N ASN A 398 110.85 22.03 -10.58
CA ASN A 398 110.53 23.47 -10.53
C ASN A 398 109.93 23.98 -11.85
N GLU A 399 110.42 23.50 -12.99
CA GLU A 399 109.82 23.83 -14.30
C GLU A 399 108.45 23.16 -14.46
N GLN A 400 108.31 21.91 -14.01
CA GLN A 400 107.01 21.25 -13.91
C GLN A 400 106.06 22.01 -12.99
N ALA A 401 106.49 22.46 -11.81
CA ALA A 401 105.62 23.18 -10.88
C ALA A 401 105.07 24.50 -11.45
N ALA A 402 105.80 25.19 -12.32
CA ALA A 402 105.31 26.40 -12.98
C ALA A 402 104.26 26.07 -14.07
N PHE A 403 104.54 25.07 -14.90
CA PHE A 403 103.58 24.56 -15.90
C PHE A 403 102.31 24.01 -15.23
N ASP A 404 102.47 23.26 -14.14
CA ASP A 404 101.39 22.67 -13.35
C ASP A 404 100.54 23.75 -12.68
N ARG A 405 101.11 24.88 -12.24
CA ARG A 405 100.33 26.01 -11.69
C ARG A 405 99.44 26.66 -12.73
N GLU A 406 99.95 26.91 -13.93
CA GLU A 406 99.13 27.46 -15.02
C GLU A 406 98.10 26.45 -15.51
N ALA A 407 98.46 25.17 -15.60
CA ALA A 407 97.53 24.10 -15.92
C ALA A 407 96.44 23.96 -14.84
N PHE A 408 96.79 24.07 -13.56
CA PHE A 408 95.85 24.01 -12.44
C PHE A 408 94.90 25.20 -12.42
N ALA A 409 95.39 26.42 -12.66
CA ALA A 409 94.52 27.61 -12.73
C ALA A 409 93.53 27.53 -13.91
N ARG A 410 93.97 27.01 -15.06
CA ARG A 410 93.07 26.74 -16.20
C ARG A 410 92.08 25.63 -15.89
N ALA A 411 92.51 24.58 -15.19
CA ALA A 411 91.64 23.50 -14.75
C ALA A 411 90.60 23.98 -13.72
N GLU A 412 90.98 24.82 -12.74
CA GLU A 412 90.06 25.42 -11.77
C GLU A 412 89.02 26.33 -12.44
N ALA A 413 89.44 27.16 -13.39
CA ALA A 413 88.49 27.99 -14.14
C ALA A 413 87.49 27.14 -14.93
N GLN A 414 87.99 26.09 -15.61
CA GLN A 414 87.13 25.14 -16.32
C GLN A 414 86.21 24.35 -15.39
N GLU A 415 86.68 23.91 -14.23
CA GLU A 415 85.84 23.22 -13.24
C GLU A 415 84.83 24.17 -12.59
N ALA A 416 85.18 25.43 -12.34
CA ALA A 416 84.25 26.44 -11.83
C ALA A 416 83.13 26.74 -12.83
N ASP A 417 83.45 26.83 -14.13
CA ASP A 417 82.45 27.01 -15.18
C ASP A 417 81.58 25.75 -15.35
N LYS A 418 82.18 24.55 -15.35
CA LYS A 418 81.42 23.28 -15.32
C LYS A 418 80.51 23.18 -14.09
N GLU A 419 80.96 23.62 -12.91
CA GLU A 419 80.14 23.63 -11.70
C GLU A 419 78.97 24.62 -11.82
N ARG A 420 79.19 25.80 -12.40
CA ARG A 420 78.12 26.77 -12.67
C ARG A 420 77.10 26.22 -13.65
N GLU A 421 77.54 25.61 -14.74
CA GLU A 421 76.68 24.94 -15.72
C GLU A 421 75.91 23.77 -15.08
N ARG A 422 76.57 22.94 -14.28
CA ARG A 422 75.92 21.85 -13.52
C ARG A 422 74.86 22.40 -12.56
N ARG A 423 75.16 23.47 -11.81
CA ARG A 423 74.21 24.11 -10.89
C ARG A 423 73.03 24.70 -11.65
N ALA A 424 73.26 25.39 -12.76
CA ALA A 424 72.19 25.92 -13.61
C ALA A 424 71.31 24.79 -14.18
N ALA A 425 71.93 23.72 -14.72
CA ALA A 425 71.21 22.56 -15.24
C ALA A 425 70.38 21.84 -14.16
N LEU A 426 70.90 21.73 -12.93
CA LEU A 426 70.17 21.17 -11.79
C LEU A 426 68.98 22.04 -11.38
N LEU A 427 69.12 23.37 -11.38
CA LEU A 427 68.03 24.30 -11.10
C LEU A 427 66.94 24.23 -12.17
N ASP A 428 67.32 24.19 -13.45
CA ASP A 428 66.39 24.02 -14.57
C ASP A 428 65.68 22.67 -14.52
N GLN A 429 66.40 21.59 -14.19
CA GLN A 429 65.81 20.27 -13.99
C GLN A 429 64.84 20.27 -12.82
N ALA A 430 65.20 20.90 -11.69
CA ALA A 430 64.32 21.01 -10.53
C ALA A 430 63.06 21.83 -10.85
N ALA A 431 63.17 22.91 -11.62
CA ALA A 431 62.04 23.71 -12.08
C ALA A 431 61.12 22.90 -13.01
N LYS A 432 61.68 22.16 -13.97
CA LYS A 432 60.92 21.25 -14.86
C LYS A 432 60.21 20.14 -14.08
N LEU A 433 60.89 19.54 -13.09
CA LEU A 433 60.29 18.52 -12.24
C LEU A 433 59.14 19.08 -11.39
N ARG A 434 59.29 20.28 -10.82
CA ARG A 434 58.18 20.96 -10.11
C ARG A 434 57.01 21.21 -11.05
N GLY A 435 57.24 21.76 -12.24
CA GLY A 435 56.21 21.95 -13.25
C GLY A 435 55.48 20.65 -13.59
N GLN A 436 56.21 19.54 -13.81
CA GLN A 436 55.62 18.22 -14.06
C GLN A 436 54.82 17.68 -12.86
N VAL A 437 55.27 17.93 -11.63
CA VAL A 437 54.55 17.53 -10.42
C VAL A 437 53.25 18.32 -10.29
N ASP A 438 53.28 19.63 -10.54
CA ASP A 438 52.11 20.51 -10.48
C ASP A 438 51.11 20.17 -11.60
N GLU A 439 51.57 19.92 -12.83
CA GLU A 439 50.74 19.45 -13.93
C GLU A 439 50.10 18.10 -13.62
N ARG A 440 50.85 17.14 -13.06
CA ARG A 440 50.30 15.85 -12.62
C ARG A 440 49.34 16.00 -11.44
N ALA A 441 49.57 16.94 -10.54
CA ALA A 441 48.66 17.23 -9.44
C ALA A 441 47.35 17.83 -9.96
N ALA A 442 47.44 18.79 -10.89
CA ALA A 442 46.30 19.40 -11.55
C ALA A 442 45.51 18.38 -12.40
N ALA A 443 46.20 17.51 -13.15
CA ALA A 443 45.58 16.42 -13.91
C ALA A 443 44.82 15.46 -12.98
N ARG A 444 45.45 15.00 -11.89
CA ARG A 444 44.79 14.14 -10.89
C ARG A 444 43.65 14.83 -10.13
N ALA A 445 43.69 16.16 -10.00
CA ALA A 445 42.58 16.92 -9.43
C ALA A 445 41.41 17.00 -10.41
N ARG A 446 41.68 17.21 -11.70
CA ARG A 446 40.67 17.19 -12.76
C ARG A 446 40.04 15.81 -12.91
N GLU A 447 40.83 14.74 -12.94
CA GLU A 447 40.33 13.36 -12.98
C GLU A 447 39.40 13.09 -11.78
N ARG A 448 39.83 13.43 -10.56
CA ARG A 448 38.97 13.29 -9.37
C ARG A 448 37.70 14.12 -9.43
N GLN A 449 37.77 15.32 -10.01
CA GLN A 449 36.59 16.16 -10.22
C GLN A 449 35.65 15.55 -11.27
N GLU A 450 36.17 15.01 -12.36
CA GLU A 450 35.40 14.32 -13.39
C GLU A 450 34.75 13.05 -12.86
N GLU A 451 35.47 12.25 -12.07
CA GLU A 451 34.94 11.09 -11.36
C GLU A 451 33.81 11.49 -10.41
N TYR A 452 34.02 12.55 -9.62
CA TYR A 452 32.99 13.08 -8.73
C TYR A 452 31.75 13.55 -9.48
N LEU A 453 31.93 14.33 -10.55
CA LEU A 453 30.82 14.81 -11.38
C LEU A 453 30.10 13.65 -12.09
N SER A 454 30.84 12.63 -12.54
CA SER A 454 30.29 11.42 -13.11
C SER A 454 29.44 10.66 -12.08
N MET A 455 29.95 10.45 -10.88
CA MET A 455 29.21 9.86 -9.76
C MET A 455 27.94 10.66 -9.45
N LYS A 456 28.02 12.00 -9.39
CA LYS A 456 26.84 12.86 -9.18
C LYS A 456 25.82 12.78 -10.30
N ARG A 457 26.26 12.65 -11.55
CA ARG A 457 25.36 12.40 -12.70
C ARG A 457 24.70 11.04 -12.57
N MET A 458 25.45 10.00 -12.19
CA MET A 458 24.91 8.66 -11.96
C MET A 458 23.87 8.67 -10.83
N GLU A 459 24.17 9.28 -9.68
CA GLU A 459 23.22 9.44 -8.57
C GLU A 459 21.94 10.18 -9.00
N ALA A 460 22.08 11.23 -9.80
CA ALA A 460 20.94 11.98 -10.32
C ALA A 460 20.09 11.12 -11.28
N CYS A 461 20.73 10.41 -12.21
CA CYS A 461 20.05 9.49 -13.12
C CYS A 461 19.34 8.36 -12.37
N GLU A 462 19.97 7.81 -11.33
CA GLU A 462 19.34 6.80 -10.47
C GLU A 462 18.13 7.38 -9.72
N ARG A 463 18.24 8.60 -9.22
CA ARG A 463 17.14 9.28 -8.53
C ARG A 463 15.97 9.56 -9.48
N GLU A 464 16.26 10.03 -10.68
CA GLU A 464 15.25 10.23 -11.73
C GLU A 464 14.61 8.92 -12.15
N HIS A 465 15.41 7.86 -12.32
CA HIS A 465 14.92 6.52 -12.62
C HIS A 465 14.01 6.00 -11.50
N LYS A 466 14.41 6.12 -10.23
CA LYS A 466 13.60 5.73 -9.07
C LYS A 466 12.31 6.55 -8.99
N ALA A 467 12.37 7.87 -9.15
CA ALA A 467 11.19 8.72 -9.17
C ALA A 467 10.23 8.37 -10.31
N ARG A 468 10.76 8.08 -11.52
CA ARG A 468 9.97 7.63 -12.67
C ARG A 468 9.36 6.26 -12.41
N LEU A 469 10.11 5.35 -11.79
CA LEU A 469 9.65 4.04 -11.38
C LEU A 469 8.49 4.16 -10.38
N GLU A 470 8.63 4.95 -9.32
CA GLU A 470 7.57 5.19 -8.33
C GLU A 470 6.31 5.83 -8.94
N ALA A 471 6.47 6.81 -9.84
CA ALA A 471 5.34 7.47 -10.48
C ALA A 471 4.57 6.58 -11.48
N GLN A 472 5.31 5.72 -12.20
CA GLN A 472 4.77 4.96 -13.32
C GLN A 472 4.50 3.48 -13.00
N SER A 473 5.10 2.87 -11.98
CA SER A 473 4.92 1.46 -11.62
C SER A 473 4.11 1.27 -10.34
N GLY A 474 3.84 0.02 -9.95
CA GLY A 474 3.03 -0.30 -8.77
C GLY A 474 1.54 -0.04 -8.99
N LYS A 475 1.11 0.10 -10.25
CA LYS A 475 -0.30 0.28 -10.61
C LYS A 475 -0.87 -1.06 -11.04
N VAL A 476 -1.93 -1.48 -10.37
CA VAL A 476 -2.66 -2.71 -10.69
C VAL A 476 -3.35 -2.56 -12.04
N VAL A 477 -2.93 -3.35 -13.02
CA VAL A 477 -3.55 -3.39 -14.34
C VAL A 477 -4.50 -4.59 -14.39
N LEU A 478 -5.79 -4.33 -14.23
CA LEU A 478 -6.81 -5.39 -14.26
C LEU A 478 -7.18 -5.83 -15.69
N HIS A 479 -7.04 -4.92 -16.65
CA HIS A 479 -7.43 -5.18 -18.04
C HIS A 479 -6.20 -5.18 -18.95
N HIS A 480 -5.89 -6.34 -19.50
CA HIS A 480 -4.88 -6.49 -20.55
C HIS A 480 -5.61 -6.66 -21.89
N PRO A 481 -5.67 -5.63 -22.74
CA PRO A 481 -6.30 -5.78 -24.05
C PRO A 481 -5.56 -6.87 -24.82
N LEU A 482 -6.30 -7.87 -25.31
CA LEU A 482 -5.75 -8.84 -26.25
C LEU A 482 -5.21 -8.07 -27.44
N LYS A 483 -3.93 -8.28 -27.78
CA LYS A 483 -3.33 -7.70 -28.97
C LYS A 483 -4.02 -8.29 -30.19
N HIS A 484 -5.04 -7.60 -30.72
CA HIS A 484 -5.59 -7.95 -32.02
C HIS A 484 -4.60 -7.50 -33.09
N THR A 485 -3.69 -8.41 -33.45
CA THR A 485 -2.90 -8.25 -34.67
C THR A 485 -3.86 -8.41 -35.85
N GLN A 486 -4.29 -7.30 -36.46
CA GLN A 486 -4.87 -7.36 -37.80
C GLN A 486 -3.73 -7.71 -38.76
N TRP A 487 -3.62 -9.00 -39.10
CA TRP A 487 -2.63 -9.50 -40.06
C TRP A 487 -2.99 -9.15 -41.52
N TYR A 488 -4.13 -8.50 -41.75
CA TYR A 488 -4.59 -8.08 -43.08
C TYR A 488 -5.23 -6.70 -43.00
N THR A 489 -4.51 -5.66 -43.44
CA THR A 489 -5.04 -4.44 -44.05
C THR A 489 -4.00 -3.87 -45.00
#